data_AF-A0A954VB60-F1
#
_entry.id   AF-A0A954VB60-F1
#
_cell.length_a   1.000
_cell.length_b   1.000
_cell.length_c   1.000
_cell.angle_alpha   90.00
_cell.angle_beta   90.00
_cell.angle_gamma   90.00
#
_symmetry.space_group_name_H-M   'P 1'
#
loop_
_entity.id
_entity.type
_entity.pdbx_description
1 polymer ?
#
loop_
_entity_poly.entity_id
_entity_poly.type
_entity_poly.pdbx_seq_one_letter_code
_entity_poly.pdbx_strand_id
1 'polypeptide(L)' 'MTCQELQELLCDYCDGRLEEAILIAFEGHLQVCRPCEQYVRQYQLVIQLGRHACCCDEQGAAEVPEPLVQS' A
#
# COMPACT_ATOMS: atom_id res chain seq x y z
N MET A 1 -14.59 3.64 -12.71
CA MET A 1 -14.25 2.82 -11.54
C MET A 1 -15.05 3.26 -10.32
N THR A 2 -15.31 2.31 -9.44
CA THR A 2 -16.00 2.44 -8.17
C THR A 2 -14.98 2.58 -7.03
N CYS A 3 -15.44 2.98 -5.85
CA CYS A 3 -14.59 3.03 -4.66
C CYS A 3 -14.08 1.64 -4.26
N GLN A 4 -14.84 0.57 -4.55
CA GLN A 4 -14.42 -0.80 -4.26
C GLN A 4 -13.26 -1.23 -5.17
N GLU A 5 -13.41 -1.05 -6.49
CA GLU A 5 -12.36 -1.35 -7.46
C GLU A 5 -11.06 -0.58 -7.13
N LEU A 6 -11.19 0.67 -6.67
CA LEU A 6 -10.05 1.47 -6.23
C LEU A 6 -9.31 0.85 -5.04
N GLN A 7 -10.06 0.36 -4.04
CA GLN A 7 -9.45 -0.29 -2.87
C GLN A 7 -8.75 -1.59 -3.25
N GLU A 8 -9.32 -2.36 -4.17
CA GLU A 8 -8.71 -3.59 -4.68
C GLU A 8 -7.39 -3.34 -5.42
N LEU A 9 -7.30 -2.20 -6.11
CA LEU A 9 -6.12 -1.78 -6.88
C LEU A 9 -5.11 -0.96 -6.06
N LEU A 10 -5.38 -0.69 -4.79
CA LEU A 10 -4.59 0.23 -3.96
C LEU A 10 -3.14 -0.23 -3.79
N CYS A 11 -2.91 -1.52 -3.56
CA CYS A 11 -1.55 -2.06 -3.40
C CYS A 11 -0.75 -1.87 -4.69
N ASP A 12 -1.31 -2.26 -5.83
CA ASP A 12 -0.65 -2.12 -7.14
C ASP A 12 -0.42 -0.65 -7.50
N TYR A 13 -1.34 0.25 -7.12
CA TYR A 13 -1.13 1.70 -7.24
C TYR A 13 0.07 2.17 -6.41
N CYS A 14 0.16 1.74 -5.14
CA CYS A 14 1.27 2.12 -4.25
C CYS A 14 2.62 1.54 -4.72
N ASP A 15 2.60 0.38 -5.36
CA ASP A 15 3.77 -0.29 -5.91
C ASP A 15 4.11 0.19 -7.34
N GLY A 16 3.29 1.06 -7.94
CA GLY A 16 3.51 1.57 -9.30
C GLY A 16 3.34 0.51 -10.40
N ARG A 17 2.50 -0.50 -10.16
CA ARG A 17 2.30 -1.67 -11.04
C ARG A 17 1.03 -1.60 -11.90
N LEU A 18 0.27 -0.50 -11.81
CA LEU A 18 -0.93 -0.33 -12.62
C LEU A 18 -0.59 -0.06 -14.08
N GLU A 19 -1.38 -0.68 -14.96
CA GLU A 19 -1.38 -0.33 -16.38
C GLU A 19 -1.88 1.11 -16.58
N GLU A 20 -1.38 1.79 -17.61
CA GLU A 20 -1.62 3.23 -17.80
C GLU A 20 -3.10 3.60 -17.91
N ALA A 21 -3.90 2.78 -18.61
CA ALA A 21 -5.35 2.99 -18.71
C ALA A 21 -6.05 2.92 -17.34
N ILE A 22 -5.58 2.04 -16.45
CA ILE A 22 -6.12 1.86 -15.11
C ILE A 22 -5.66 3.01 -14.20
N LEU A 23 -4.39 3.42 -14.32
CA LEU A 23 -3.83 4.54 -13.57
C LEU A 23 -4.61 5.83 -13.84
N ILE A 24 -4.89 6.15 -15.11
CA ILE A 24 -5.67 7.34 -15.49
C ILE A 24 -7.05 7.32 -14.84
N ALA A 25 -7.73 6.17 -14.89
CA ALA A 25 -9.04 6.04 -14.27
C ALA A 25 -8.95 6.14 -12.73
N PHE A 26 -7.86 5.65 -12.13
CA PHE A 26 -7.59 5.69 -10.69
C PHE A 26 -7.42 7.11 -10.20
N GLU A 27 -6.50 7.84 -10.82
CA GLU A 27 -6.27 9.24 -10.53
C GLU A 27 -7.54 10.08 -10.79
N GLY A 28 -8.25 9.80 -11.88
CA GLY A 28 -9.54 10.43 -12.17
C GLY A 28 -10.56 10.25 -11.05
N HIS A 29 -10.64 9.07 -10.44
CA HIS A 29 -11.50 8.83 -9.29
C HIS A 29 -11.05 9.60 -8.05
N LEU A 30 -9.74 9.66 -7.77
CA LEU A 30 -9.21 10.43 -6.64
C LEU A 30 -9.53 11.93 -6.75
N GLN A 31 -9.59 12.48 -7.96
CA GLN A 31 -9.95 13.89 -8.17
C GLN A 31 -11.43 14.18 -7.83
N VAL A 32 -12.33 13.22 -7.99
CA VAL A 32 -13.78 13.43 -7.79
C VAL A 32 -14.30 12.87 -6.48
N CYS A 33 -13.55 11.96 -5.83
CA CYS A 33 -13.98 11.25 -4.63
C CYS A 33 -13.04 11.56 -3.46
N ARG A 34 -13.38 12.61 -2.70
CA ARG A 34 -12.64 13.04 -1.51
C ARG A 34 -12.41 11.94 -0.46
N PRO A 35 -13.38 11.05 -0.16
CA PRO A 35 -13.15 9.95 0.76
C PRO A 35 -12.04 8.99 0.30
N CYS A 36 -12.02 8.65 -1.00
CA CYS A 36 -10.98 7.78 -1.54
C CYS A 36 -9.61 8.47 -1.55
N GLU A 37 -9.57 9.75 -1.90
CA GLU A 37 -8.35 10.55 -1.84
C GLU A 37 -7.72 10.59 -0.43
N GLN A 38 -8.56 10.80 0.59
CA GLN A 38 -8.11 10.76 1.98
C GLN A 38 -7.64 9.36 2.40
N TYR A 39 -8.37 8.32 2.00
CA TYR A 39 -8.02 6.94 2.29
C TYR A 39 -6.66 6.55 1.70
N VAL A 40 -6.43 6.86 0.42
CA VAL A 40 -5.15 6.59 -0.25
C VAL A 40 -4.00 7.33 0.44
N ARG A 41 -4.19 8.61 0.79
CA ARG A 41 -3.15 9.37 1.52
C ARG A 41 -2.83 8.76 2.88
N GLN A 42 -3.83 8.36 3.65
CA GLN A 42 -3.61 7.70 4.94
C GLN A 42 -2.89 6.37 4.77
N TYR A 43 -3.26 5.57 3.77
CA TYR A 43 -2.63 4.30 3.49
C TYR A 43 -1.15 4.45 3.12
N GLN A 44 -0.83 5.41 2.25
CA GLN A 44 0.56 5.75 1.90
C GLN A 44 1.38 6.19 3.12
N LEU A 45 0.79 6.95 4.04
CA LEU A 45 1.43 7.33 5.30
C LEU A 45 1.74 6.10 6.16
N VAL A 46 0.81 5.14 6.27
CA VAL A 46 1.03 3.88 7.00
C VAL A 46 2.19 3.10 6.39
N ILE A 47 2.28 3.00 5.06
CA ILE A 47 3.41 2.35 4.38
C ILE A 47 4.73 3.06 4.71
N GLN A 48 4.76 4.39 4.62
CA GLN A 48 5.98 5.16 4.92
C GLN A 48 6.43 4.97 6.38
N LEU A 49 5.49 5.03 7.32
CA LEU A 49 5.76 4.80 8.74
C LEU A 49 6.26 3.36 8.99
N GLY A 50 5.62 2.36 8.38
CA GLY A 50 6.05 0.97 8.47
C GLY A 50 7.46 0.77 7.91
N ARG A 51 7.77 1.37 6.75
CA ARG A 51 9.12 1.37 6.18
C ARG A 51 10.13 2.01 7.12
N HIS A 52 9.83 3.17 7.70
CA HIS A 52 10.73 3.81 8.66
C HIS A 52 10.92 3.00 9.94
N ALA A 53 9.86 2.39 10.48
CA ALA A 53 9.97 1.51 11.64
C ALA A 53 10.88 0.30 11.35
N CYS A 54 10.76 -0.31 10.17
CA CYS A 54 11.64 -1.41 9.76
C CYS A 54 13.06 -0.97 9.37
N CYS A 55 13.25 0.28 8.89
CA CYS A 55 14.55 0.80 8.49
C CYS A 55 15.35 1.45 9.63
N CYS A 56 14.77 1.65 10.81
CA CYS A 56 15.49 2.04 12.02
C CYS A 56 16.13 0.83 12.75
N ASP A 57 15.94 -0.39 12.24
CA ASP A 57 16.65 -1.59 12.69
C ASP A 57 17.70 -1.99 11.64
N GLU A 58 18.86 -1.36 11.72
CA GLU A 58 20.13 -2.05 11.40
C GLU A 58 20.51 -3.07 12.48
N GLN A 59 19.56 -3.44 13.37
CA GLN A 59 19.73 -4.45 14.40
C GLN A 59 18.90 -5.70 14.07
N GLY A 60 19.49 -6.52 13.20
CA GLY A 60 19.26 -7.95 13.18
C GLY A 60 18.11 -8.39 12.28
N ALA A 61 18.46 -9.18 11.27
CA ALA A 61 17.76 -10.43 11.08
C ALA A 61 17.76 -11.15 12.44
N ALA A 62 16.78 -10.85 13.29
CA ALA A 62 16.46 -11.69 14.43
C ALA A 62 16.21 -13.05 13.82
N GLU A 63 17.10 -14.01 14.13
CA GLU A 63 16.93 -15.41 13.80
C GLU A 63 15.46 -15.74 13.91
N VAL A 64 14.84 -16.07 12.77
CA VAL A 64 13.47 -16.57 12.73
C VAL A 64 13.43 -17.68 13.77
N PRO A 65 12.70 -17.55 14.87
CA PRO A 65 12.66 -18.62 15.85
C PRO A 65 12.16 -19.86 15.12
N GLU A 66 12.93 -20.94 15.21
CA GLU A 66 12.65 -22.22 14.55
C GLU A 66 11.25 -22.83 14.82
N PRO A 67 10.42 -22.46 15.83
CA PRO A 67 9.12 -23.13 15.99
C PRO A 67 8.02 -22.70 15.00
N LEU A 68 8.24 -21.79 14.04
CA LEU A 68 7.22 -21.46 13.03
C LEU A 68 7.23 -22.39 11.79
N VAL A 69 8.11 -23.41 11.77
CA VAL A 69 8.05 -24.52 10.79
C VAL A 69 7.55 -25.80 11.46
N GLN A 70 6.29 -25.81 11.89
CA GLN A 70 5.60 -27.08 12.15
C GLN A 70 4.26 -27.08 11.42
N SER A 71 4.30 -27.72 10.25
CA SER A 71 3.14 -28.16 9.47
C SER A 71 2.46 -29.36 10.12
#